data_AF-A0A918HCW1-F1
#
_entry.id   AF-A0A918HCW1-F1
#
_cell.length_a   1.000
_cell.length_b   1.000
_cell.length_c   1.000
_cell.angle_alpha   90.00
_cell.angle_beta   90.00
_cell.angle_gamma   90.00
#
_symmetry.space_group_name_H-M   'P 1'
#
loop_
_entity.id
_entity.type
_entity.pdbx_description
1 polymer ?
#
loop_
_entity_poly.entity_id
_entity_poly.type
_entity_poly.pdbx_seq_one_letter_code
_entity_poly.pdbx_strand_id
1 'polypeptide(L)' 'MRITVTSGDRQVHIHIKGNSVRKLQEAEAAAQRLLDAAPKSPPKTPIGFTAEAPG' A
#
# COMPACT_ATOMS: atom_id res chain seq x y z
N MET A 1 1.10 -16.61 -10.04
CA MET A 1 1.99 -16.08 -8.99
C MET A 1 1.40 -14.80 -8.41
N ARG A 2 1.64 -14.51 -7.13
CA ARG A 2 1.22 -13.25 -6.49
C ARG A 2 2.43 -12.59 -5.86
N ILE A 3 2.58 -11.29 -6.07
CA ILE A 3 3.52 -10.47 -5.30
C ILE A 3 2.75 -9.44 -4.51
N THR A 4 3.31 -9.09 -3.36
CA THR A 4 2.83 -8.02 -2.52
C THR A 4 4.03 -7.16 -2.19
N VAL A 5 3.98 -5.89 -2.56
CA VAL A 5 5.03 -4.92 -2.28
C VAL A 5 4.49 -3.92 -1.28
N THR A 6 5.22 -3.69 -0.20
CA THR A 6 4.83 -2.84 0.93
C THR A 6 5.82 -1.69 1.10
N SER A 7 5.32 -0.47 1.28
CA SER A 7 6.12 0.72 1.64
C SER A 7 5.39 1.53 2.69
N GLY A 8 5.87 1.50 3.94
CA GLY A 8 5.16 2.05 5.10
C GLY A 8 3.77 1.43 5.24
N ASP A 9 2.74 2.28 5.34
CA ASP A 9 1.32 1.89 5.40
C ASP A 9 0.71 1.50 4.05
N ARG A 10 1.50 1.53 2.97
CA ARG A 10 1.02 1.28 1.61
C ARG A 10 1.35 -0.12 1.16
N GLN A 11 0.40 -0.74 0.48
CA GLN A 11 0.55 -2.08 -0.06
C GLN A 11 -0.01 -2.15 -1.47
N VAL A 12 0.76 -2.73 -2.39
CA VAL A 12 0.33 -3.04 -3.75
C VAL A 12 0.33 -4.56 -3.92
N HIS A 13 -0.80 -5.10 -4.38
CA HIS A 13 -0.92 -6.51 -4.70
C HIS A 13 -1.01 -6.70 -6.21
N ILE A 14 -0.15 -7.56 -6.76
CA ILE A 14 -0.17 -7.89 -8.18
C ILE A 14 -0.34 -9.40 -8.34
N HIS A 15 -1.35 -9.77 -9.13
CA HIS A 15 -1.60 -11.16 -9.52
C HIS A 15 -1.12 -11.37 -10.96
N ILE A 16 -0.14 -12.25 -11.13
CA ILE A 16 0.44 -12.62 -12.42
C ILE A 16 -0.10 -13.99 -12.81
N LYS A 17 -0.79 -14.08 -13.96
CA LYS A 17 -1.16 -15.36 -14.56
C LYS A 17 0.07 -16.06 -15.13
N GLY A 18 0.27 -17.34 -14.76
CA GLY A 18 1.41 -18.16 -15.16
C GLY A 18 2.62 -18.06 -14.23
N ASN A 19 3.74 -18.64 -14.67
CA ASN A 19 4.99 -18.75 -13.91
C ASN A 19 6.19 -18.15 -14.67
N SER A 20 6.05 -16.90 -15.13
CA SER A 20 7.10 -16.22 -15.90
C SER A 20 7.94 -15.30 -15.01
N VAL A 21 9.23 -15.61 -14.85
CA VAL A 21 10.19 -14.81 -14.06
C VAL A 21 10.32 -13.38 -14.59
N ARG A 22 10.27 -13.20 -15.92
CA ARG A 22 10.29 -11.86 -16.52
C ARG A 22 9.09 -11.00 -16.09
N LYS A 23 7.88 -11.58 -16.07
CA LYS A 23 6.66 -10.89 -15.63
C LYS A 23 6.70 -10.55 -14.14
N LEU A 24 7.38 -11.38 -13.33
CA LEU A 24 7.63 -11.09 -11.92
C LEU A 24 8.48 -9.83 -11.77
N GLN A 25 9.62 -9.74 -12.46
CA GLN A 25 10.51 -8.57 -12.40
C GLN A 25 9.82 -7.29 -12.89
N GLU A 26 9.08 -7.37 -14.00
CA GLU A 26 8.30 -6.24 -14.52
C GLU A 26 7.20 -5.80 -13.54
N ALA A 27 6.53 -6.75 -12.88
CA ALA A 27 5.51 -6.45 -11.87
C ALA A 27 6.10 -5.80 -10.62
N GLU A 28 7.28 -6.23 -10.18
CA GLU A 28 7.98 -5.64 -9.03
C GLU A 28 8.37 -4.18 -9.30
N ALA A 29 8.97 -3.91 -10.46
CA ALA A 29 9.32 -2.55 -10.87
C ALA A 29 8.08 -1.65 -11.01
N ALA A 30 6.97 -2.19 -11.53
CA ALA A 30 5.70 -1.46 -11.62
C ALA A 30 5.10 -1.18 -10.24
N ALA A 31 5.13 -2.15 -9.32
CA ALA A 31 4.64 -1.98 -7.95
C ALA A 31 5.43 -0.89 -7.21
N GLN A 32 6.75 -0.87 -7.37
CA GLN A 32 7.60 0.16 -6.77
C GLN A 32 7.22 1.56 -7.26
N ARG A 33 7.06 1.72 -8.59
CA ARG A 33 6.62 2.99 -9.18
C ARG A 33 5.25 3.44 -8.68
N LEU A 34 4.31 2.52 -8.48
CA LEU A 34 2.98 2.84 -7.95
C LEU A 34 3.05 3.30 -6.49
N LEU A 35 3.95 2.73 -5.70
CA LEU A 35 4.15 3.14 -4.30
C LEU A 35 4.78 4.54 -4.22
N ASP A 36 5.75 4.84 -5.09
CA ASP A 36 6.39 6.15 -5.20
C ASP A 36 5.46 7.23 -5.78
N ALA A 37 4.68 6.90 -6.80
CA ALA A 37 3.77 7.84 -7.48
C ALA A 37 2.48 8.12 -6.68
N ALA A 38 2.14 7.29 -5.69
CA ALA A 38 0.93 7.49 -4.91
C ALA A 38 1.03 8.79 -4.09
N PRO A 39 0.06 9.72 -4.21
CA PRO A 39 0.09 11.00 -3.49
C PRO A 39 0.15 10.74 -1.98
N LYS A 40 1.05 11.42 -1.27
CA LYS A 40 1.29 11.27 0.18
C LYS A 40 -0.07 11.26 0.89
N SER A 41 -0.41 10.14 1.53
CA SER A 41 -1.73 10.00 2.16
C SER A 41 -1.87 11.12 3.19
N PRO A 42 -3.02 11.82 3.24
CA PRO A 42 -3.21 12.87 4.24
C PRO A 42 -2.99 12.27 5.63
N PRO A 43 -2.35 12.99 6.55
CA PRO A 43 -2.14 12.49 7.91
C PRO A 43 -3.48 12.08 8.47
N LYS A 44 -3.57 10.82 8.93
CA LYS A 44 -4.74 10.29 9.61
C LYS A 44 -4.87 11.07 10.91
N THR A 45 -5.68 12.13 10.93
CA THR A 45 -6.00 12.84 12.17
C THR A 45 -6.72 11.84 13.07
N PRO A 46 -6.18 11.53 14.26
CA PRO A 46 -6.90 10.71 15.22
C PRO A 46 -8.13 11.52 15.67
N ILE A 47 -9.33 11.07 15.29
CA ILE A 47 -10.57 11.60 15.86
C ILE A 47 -10.64 11.05 17.29
N GLY A 48 -10.18 11.83 18.25
CA GLY A 48 -10.34 11.56 19.67
C GLY A 48 -11.61 12.22 20.19
N PHE A 49 -12.55 11.43 20.69
CA PHE A 49 -13.68 11.95 21.47
C PHE A 49 -13.23 12.04 22.94
N THR A 50 -13.15 13.25 23.49
CA THR A 50 -13.16 13.44 24.94
C THR A 50 -14.61 13.44 25.38
N ALA A 51 -15.00 12.45 26.17
CA ALA A 51 -16.25 12.48 26.92
C ALA A 51 -15.99 13.21 28.23
N GLU A 52 -16.51 14.43 28.36
CA GLU A 52 -16.61 15.11 29.65
C GLU A 52 -17.70 14.40 30.46
N ALA A 53 -17.33 13.79 31.58
CA ALA A 53 -18.29 13.24 32.53
C ALA A 53 -18.92 14.40 33.33
N PRO A 54 -20.26 14.52 33.41
CA PRO A 54 -20.88 15.54 34.26
C PRO A 54 -20.70 15.13 35.74
N GLY A 55 -20.08 16.02 36.51
CA GLY A 55 -20.06 16.00 37.98
C GLY A 55 -21.05 16.98 38.57
#